data_AF-X6M0S5-F1
#
_entry.id   AF-X6M0S5-F1
#
_cell.length_a   1.000
_cell.length_b   1.000
_cell.length_c   1.000
_cell.angle_alpha   90.00
_cell.angle_beta   90.00
_cell.angle_gamma   90.00
#
_symmetry.space_group_name_H-M   'P 1'
#
loop_
_entity.id
_entity.type
_entity.pdbx_description
1 polymer ?
#
loop_
_entity_poly.entity_id
_entity_poly.type
_entity_poly.pdbx_seq_one_letter_code
_entity_poly.pdbx_strand_id
1 'polypeptide(L)'
;MLLSFGGYPKHTLAMKYISVWDNISNKSNDSNNFNEWIPFTDKHNHPIIIERDKYHYHEGVRAVIGGRNNHLLFITYPNYICV
;
A
#
# COMPACT_ATOMS: atom_id res chain seq x y z
N MET A 1 -1.65 5.19 6.27
CA MET A 1 -0.63 4.54 5.41
C MET A 1 -1.37 3.84 4.30
N LEU A 2 -0.93 3.98 3.05
CA LEU A 2 -1.55 3.29 1.91
C LEU A 2 -0.66 2.12 1.49
N LEU A 3 -1.28 1.03 1.04
CA LEU A 3 -0.59 -0.17 0.60
C LEU A 3 -1.13 -0.58 -0.78
N SER A 4 -0.24 -0.82 -1.74
CA SER A 4 -0.57 -1.28 -3.09
C SER A 4 0.16 -2.59 -3.36
N PHE A 5 -0.53 -3.63 -3.80
CA PHE A 5 0.12 -4.90 -4.11
C PHE A 5 -0.56 -5.67 -5.25
N GLY A 6 0.22 -6.50 -5.94
CA GLY A 6 -0.24 -7.33 -7.06
C GLY A 6 0.54 -7.06 -8.36
N GLY A 7 -0.09 -7.33 -9.51
CA GLY A 7 0.49 -7.09 -10.84
C GLY A 7 1.59 -8.07 -11.26
N TYR A 8 2.15 -7.85 -12.46
CA TYR A 8 3.29 -8.59 -12.99
C TYR A 8 4.33 -7.61 -13.56
N PRO A 9 5.57 -7.56 -13.05
CA PRO A 9 6.08 -8.33 -11.92
C PRO A 9 5.41 -7.93 -10.60
N LYS A 10 5.35 -8.90 -9.69
CA LYS A 10 4.68 -8.77 -8.40
C LYS A 10 5.35 -7.68 -7.58
N HIS A 11 4.56 -6.77 -7.02
CA HIS A 11 5.06 -5.73 -6.14
C HIS A 11 4.20 -5.59 -4.88
N THR A 12 4.80 -5.06 -3.83
CA THR A 12 4.12 -4.49 -2.66
C THR A 12 4.77 -3.15 -2.38
N LEU A 13 3.98 -2.10 -2.40
CA LEU A 13 4.40 -0.72 -2.22
C LEU A 13 3.63 -0.11 -1.05
N ALA A 14 4.31 0.68 -0.24
CA ALA A 14 3.70 1.45 0.84
C ALA A 14 3.88 2.95 0.61
N MET A 15 2.91 3.74 1.04
CA MET A 15 2.96 5.20 0.98
C MET A 15 2.50 5.79 2.31
N LYS A 16 3.30 6.71 2.85
CA LYS A 16 2.87 7.60 3.92
C LYS A 16 2.11 8.77 3.29
N TYR A 17 0.79 8.65 3.23
CA TYR A 17 -0.05 9.71 2.70
C TYR A 17 -0.19 10.88 3.68
N ILE A 18 -0.08 12.11 3.17
CA ILE A 18 -0.42 13.37 3.84
C ILE A 18 -1.41 14.12 2.95
N SER A 19 -2.53 14.54 3.54
CA SER A 19 -3.51 15.37 2.84
C SER A 19 -2.97 16.78 2.64
N VAL A 20 -3.30 17.40 1.50
CA VAL A 20 -3.03 18.83 1.27
C VAL A 20 -3.74 19.75 2.28
N TRP A 21 -4.74 19.22 2.98
CA TRP A 21 -5.50 19.90 4.03
C TRP A 21 -4.92 19.68 5.43
N ASP A 22 -3.95 18.78 5.59
CA ASP A 22 -3.31 18.54 6.87
C ASP A 22 -2.25 19.63 7.12
N ASN A 23 -2.24 20.20 8.33
CA ASN A 23 -1.25 21.22 8.67
C ASN A 23 0.13 20.58 8.89
N ILE A 24 1.04 20.76 7.93
CA ILE A 24 2.36 20.10 7.87
C ILE A 24 3.36 20.73 8.86
N SER A 25 3.03 21.87 9.48
CA SER A 25 3.95 22.70 10.27
C SER A 25 4.65 21.98 11.45
N ASN A 26 4.09 20.86 11.93
CA ASN A 26 4.65 20.09 13.05
C ASN A 26 5.33 18.77 12.64
N LYS A 27 5.35 18.42 11.34
CA LYS A 27 6.09 17.25 10.85
C LYS A 27 7.49 17.72 10.47
N SER A 28 8.37 17.68 11.47
CA SER A 28 9.80 17.93 11.37
C SER A 28 10.44 17.34 10.11
N ASN A 29 11.45 18.06 9.59
CA ASN A 29 12.35 17.85 8.46
C ASN A 29 13.05 16.47 8.38
N ASP A 30 12.50 15.41 8.93
CA ASP A 30 12.93 14.07 8.58
C ASP A 30 12.55 13.84 7.12
N SER A 31 13.52 13.44 6.33
CA SER A 31 13.48 13.05 4.91
C SER A 31 12.49 11.89 4.64
N ASN A 32 11.25 12.06 5.06
CA ASN A 32 10.17 11.12 4.91
C ASN A 32 9.55 11.40 3.56
N ASN A 33 9.74 10.45 2.65
CA ASN A 33 9.11 10.41 1.33
C ASN A 33 7.58 10.29 1.48
N PHE A 34 6.93 11.41 1.77
CA PHE A 34 5.47 11.51 1.89
C PHE A 34 4.85 11.54 0.51
N ASN A 35 3.67 10.93 0.36
CA ASN A 35 2.96 10.83 -0.91
C ASN A 35 3.79 10.17 -2.04
N GLU A 36 4.83 9.41 -1.68
CA GLU A 36 5.62 8.60 -2.58
C GLU A 36 5.37 7.11 -2.31
N TRP A 37 5.35 6.32 -3.38
CA TRP A 37 5.30 4.86 -3.28
C TRP A 37 6.72 4.32 -3.13
N ILE A 38 7.00 3.70 -1.98
CA ILE A 38 8.27 3.03 -1.72
C ILE A 38 8.06 1.52 -1.64
N PRO A 39 9.06 0.69 -2.00
CA PRO A 39 9.03 -0.74 -1.78
C PRO A 39 8.70 -1.07 -0.32
N PHE A 40 7.73 -1.95 -0.11
CA PHE A 40 7.44 -2.45 1.23
C PHE A 40 8.41 -3.57 1.57
N THR A 41 9.37 -3.29 2.44
CA THR A 41 10.48 -4.20 2.75
C THR A 41 10.52 -4.62 4.22
N ASP A 42 11.17 -5.74 4.49
CA ASP A 42 11.54 -6.14 5.85
C ASP A 42 12.70 -5.29 6.41
N LYS A 43 13.14 -5.61 7.63
CA LYS A 43 14.27 -4.94 8.30
C LYS A 43 15.63 -5.09 7.60
N HIS A 44 15.70 -5.95 6.60
CA HIS A 44 16.90 -6.23 5.80
C HIS A 44 16.77 -5.69 4.36
N ASN A 45 15.79 -4.81 4.09
CA ASN A 45 15.46 -4.28 2.77
C ASN A 45 15.04 -5.33 1.73
N HIS A 46 14.57 -6.51 2.17
CA HIS A 46 13.99 -7.48 1.25
C HIS A 46 12.54 -7.12 0.94
N PRO A 47 12.14 -7.06 -0.35
CA PRO A 47 10.75 -6.82 -0.73
C PRO A 47 9.81 -7.88 -0.14
N ILE A 48 8.78 -7.44 0.56
CA ILE A 48 7.72 -8.31 1.04
C ILE A 48 6.70 -8.46 -0.08
N ILE A 49 6.37 -9.69 -0.48
CA ILE A 49 5.38 -9.96 -1.53
C ILE A 49 4.14 -10.55 -0.86
N ILE A 50 3.00 -9.87 -1.00
CA ILE A 50 1.72 -10.29 -0.43
C ILE A 50 0.92 -10.99 -1.53
N GLU A 51 1.11 -12.29 -1.70
CA GLU A 51 0.32 -13.11 -2.64
C GLU A 51 0.26 -14.57 -2.21
N ARG A 52 -0.87 -15.22 -2.48
CA ARG A 52 -1.17 -16.59 -2.00
C ARG A 52 -0.74 -17.69 -2.98
N ASP A 53 -0.64 -17.39 -4.27
CA ASP A 53 -0.39 -18.42 -5.30
C ASP A 53 0.38 -17.84 -6.51
N LYS A 54 1.24 -18.65 -7.14
CA LYS A 54 2.04 -18.27 -8.32
C LYS A 54 1.18 -18.16 -9.58
N TYR A 55 0.01 -18.80 -9.59
CA TYR A 55 -0.83 -18.97 -10.77
C TYR A 55 -2.08 -18.07 -10.79
N HIS A 56 -2.39 -17.39 -9.68
CA HIS A 56 -3.53 -16.48 -9.59
C HIS A 56 -3.06 -15.03 -9.70
N TYR A 57 -3.11 -14.49 -10.91
CA TYR A 57 -2.86 -13.08 -11.18
C TYR A 57 -3.99 -12.24 -10.61
N HIS A 58 -3.83 -11.75 -9.38
CA HIS A 58 -4.68 -10.68 -8.90
C HIS A 58 -4.25 -9.39 -9.61
N GLU A 59 -5.04 -8.93 -10.59
CA GLU A 59 -4.84 -7.67 -11.30
C GLU A 59 -5.13 -6.47 -10.37
N GLY A 60 -4.20 -6.20 -9.47
CA GLY A 60 -4.17 -4.99 -8.64
C GLY A 60 -5.13 -5.05 -7.44
N VAL A 61 -4.57 -5.32 -6.26
CA VAL A 61 -5.28 -5.12 -4.99
C VAL A 61 -4.76 -3.83 -4.36
N ARG A 62 -5.67 -2.94 -3.98
CA ARG A 62 -5.32 -1.74 -3.21
C ARG A 62 -5.85 -1.91 -1.80
N ALA A 63 -4.99 -1.74 -0.81
CA ALA A 63 -5.39 -1.74 0.59
C ALA A 63 -5.16 -0.36 1.22
N VAL A 64 -6.17 0.11 1.93
CA VAL A 64 -6.08 1.31 2.75
C VAL A 64 -5.92 0.88 4.19
N ILE A 65 -4.83 1.32 4.83
CA ILE A 65 -4.67 1.20 6.28
C ILE A 65 -5.15 2.52 6.87
N GLY A 66 -6.41 2.53 7.30
CA GLY A 66 -7.11 3.75 7.72
C GLY A 66 -8.11 3.49 8.84
N GLY A 67 -8.02 4.28 9.91
CA GLY A 67 -8.91 4.23 11.06
C GLY A 67 -8.16 4.34 12.39
N ARG A 68 -8.90 4.59 13.49
CA ARG A 68 -8.34 4.72 14.85
C ARG A 68 -7.62 3.45 15.34
N ASN A 69 -7.94 2.29 14.75
CA ASN A 69 -7.47 0.98 15.17
C ASN A 69 -6.55 0.29 14.15
N ASN A 70 -6.01 1.00 13.15
CA ASN A 70 -5.16 0.41 12.09
C ASN A 70 -5.82 -0.77 11.34
N HIS A 71 -7.14 -0.78 11.23
CA HIS A 71 -7.85 -1.78 10.47
C HIS A 71 -7.51 -1.65 8.97
N LEU A 72 -7.43 -2.80 8.30
CA LEU A 72 -7.10 -2.92 6.89
C LEU A 72 -8.39 -3.01 6.08
N LEU A 73 -8.62 -2.07 5.18
CA LEU A 73 -9.66 -2.16 4.15
C LEU A 73 -9.01 -2.59 2.84
N PHE A 74 -9.43 -3.73 2.31
CA PHE A 74 -9.00 -4.22 1.00
C PHE A 74 -10.03 -3.85 -0.06
N ILE A 75 -9.57 -3.24 -1.15
CA ILE A 75 -10.36 -2.99 -2.35
C ILE A 75 -9.72 -3.81 -3.46
N THR A 76 -10.38 -4.91 -3.81
CA THR A 76 -10.01 -5.80 -4.91
C THR A 76 -10.90 -5.49 -6.10
N TYR A 77 -10.34 -5.40 -7.31
CA TYR A 77 -11.14 -5.33 -8.53
C TYR A 77 -11.17 -6.71 -9.20
N PRO A 78 -12.21 -7.54 -8.99
CA PRO A 78 -12.38 -8.73 -9.80
C PRO A 78 -12.89 -8.32 -11.19
N ASN A 79 -12.29 -8.85 -12.25
CA ASN A 79 -12.75 -8.62 -13.64
C ASN A 79 -14.18 -9.13 -13.91
N TYR A 80 -14.84 -9.76 -12.93
CA TYR A 80 -16.27 -10.06 -12.95
C TYR A 80 -16.87 -9.79 -11.57
N ILE A 81 -17.78 -8.82 -11.50
CA ILE A 81 -18.71 -8.69 -10.38
C ILE A 81 -19.82 -9.72 -10.65
N CYS A 82 -19.89 -10.78 -9.84
CA CYS A 82 -21.11 -11.57 -9.72
C CYS A 82 -21.90 -10.99 -8.55
N VAL A 83 -23.13 -10.56 -8.82
CA VAL A 83 -24.12 -10.05 -7.85
C VAL A 83 -24.76 -11.21 -7.12
#